data_AF-A0A3D2ST05-F1
#
_entry.id   AF-A0A3D2ST05-F1
#
_cell.length_a   1.000
_cell.length_b   1.000
_cell.length_c   1.000
_cell.angle_alpha   90.00
_cell.angle_beta   90.00
_cell.angle_gamma   90.00
#
_symmetry.space_group_name_H-M   'P 1'
#
loop_
_entity.id
_entity.type
_entity.pdbx_description
1 polymer ?
#
loop_
_entity_poly.entity_id
_entity_poly.type
_entity_poly.pdbx_seq_one_letter_code
_entity_poly.pdbx_strand_id
1 'polypeptide(L)'
;MVDLATGVWILGTAVSEGAVDRAKERFGLTNTARNVIRYRLTGPRSSGAPCLFVLGTKDGRYEQHLINTLGPIELWALSTTTDDVTIRSRLYDRLGAARARRALAASFPGGSAAAEIKRRVFMKADQSDGKPSSAAVSEVIDEIVQEIVDLVLKTEAKM
;
A
#
# COMPACT_ATOMS: atom_id res chain seq x y z
N MET A 1 -5.30 -30.93 -7.85
CA MET A 1 -5.52 -29.64 -8.57
C MET A 1 -4.49 -28.59 -8.17
N VAL A 2 -4.11 -28.51 -6.90
CA VAL A 2 -2.99 -27.65 -6.44
C VAL A 2 -1.64 -28.17 -6.96
N ASP A 3 -1.52 -29.48 -7.17
CA ASP A 3 -0.30 -30.18 -7.61
C ASP A 3 0.08 -29.91 -9.08
N LEU A 4 -0.82 -29.26 -9.84
CA LEU A 4 -0.57 -28.83 -11.22
C LEU A 4 -0.12 -27.37 -11.31
N ALA A 5 -0.05 -26.65 -10.18
CA ALA A 5 0.37 -25.26 -10.17
C ALA A 5 1.89 -25.16 -10.37
N THR A 6 2.29 -24.51 -11.46
CA THR A 6 3.70 -24.17 -11.71
C THR A 6 4.25 -23.25 -10.62
N GLY A 7 3.44 -22.30 -10.14
CA GLY A 7 3.83 -21.33 -9.12
C GLY A 7 2.77 -21.18 -8.03
N VAL A 8 3.21 -21.06 -6.78
CA VAL A 8 2.36 -20.83 -5.61
C VAL A 8 2.89 -19.63 -4.83
N TRP A 9 2.00 -18.68 -4.55
CA TRP A 9 2.27 -17.53 -3.69
C TRP A 9 1.61 -17.76 -2.34
N ILE A 10 2.42 -17.84 -1.29
CA ILE A 10 1.94 -18.02 0.09
C ILE A 10 2.13 -16.69 0.81
N LEU A 11 1.01 -16.08 1.20
CA LEU A 11 0.95 -14.84 1.98
C LEU A 11 0.27 -15.12 3.31
N GLY A 12 0.53 -14.28 4.30
CA GLY A 12 -0.12 -14.43 5.60
C GLY A 12 0.19 -13.29 6.55
N THR A 13 -0.67 -13.18 7.56
CA THR A 13 -0.53 -12.33 8.75
C THR A 13 -0.89 -13.19 9.94
N ALA A 14 0.01 -13.31 10.92
CA ALA A 14 -0.27 -14.03 12.18
C ALA A 14 -0.83 -15.46 11.96
N VAL A 15 -0.18 -16.26 11.11
CA VAL A 15 -0.59 -17.64 10.79
C VAL A 15 -0.33 -18.58 11.98
N SER A 16 -1.31 -19.41 12.35
CA SER A 16 -1.17 -20.40 13.42
C SER A 16 -0.22 -21.53 13.03
N GLU A 17 0.46 -22.17 13.99
CA GLU A 17 1.38 -23.30 13.73
C GLU A 17 0.72 -24.39 12.88
N GLY A 18 -0.50 -24.78 13.22
CA GLY A 18 -1.24 -25.80 12.45
C GLY A 18 -1.53 -25.38 11.00
N ALA A 19 -1.73 -24.10 10.72
CA ALA A 19 -1.87 -23.62 9.34
C ALA A 19 -0.55 -23.67 8.58
N VAL A 20 0.56 -23.34 9.27
CA VAL A 20 1.91 -23.43 8.70
C VAL A 20 2.27 -24.87 8.36
N ASP A 21 1.97 -25.82 9.26
CA ASP A 21 2.28 -27.24 9.04
C ASP A 21 1.45 -27.84 7.91
N ARG A 22 0.16 -27.50 7.82
CA ARG A 22 -0.68 -27.90 6.67
C ARG A 22 -0.16 -27.33 5.36
N ALA A 23 0.31 -26.08 5.34
CA ALA A 23 0.91 -25.50 4.14
C ALA A 23 2.20 -26.24 3.75
N LYS A 24 3.06 -26.55 4.74
CA LYS A 24 4.28 -27.33 4.52
C LYS A 24 3.96 -28.69 3.91
N GLU A 25 3.03 -29.43 4.49
CA GLU A 25 2.65 -30.76 4.00
C GLU A 25 2.00 -30.67 2.61
N ARG A 26 1.00 -29.79 2.44
CA ARG A 26 0.24 -29.65 1.20
C ARG A 26 1.11 -29.28 0.02
N PHE A 27 2.08 -28.39 0.22
CA PHE A 27 2.96 -27.94 -0.84
C PHE A 27 4.31 -28.66 -0.85
N GLY A 28 4.60 -29.57 0.08
CA GLY A 28 5.91 -30.23 0.18
C GLY A 28 7.07 -29.26 0.43
N LEU A 29 6.89 -28.31 1.37
CA LEU A 29 7.85 -27.25 1.65
C LEU A 29 9.01 -27.71 2.54
N THR A 30 10.16 -27.05 2.40
CA THR A 30 11.28 -27.24 3.32
C THR A 30 10.98 -26.70 4.73
N ASN A 31 11.76 -27.15 5.73
CA ASN A 31 11.72 -26.56 7.08
C ASN A 31 12.11 -25.07 7.07
N THR A 32 12.97 -24.65 6.14
CA THR A 32 13.33 -23.24 5.95
C THR A 32 12.13 -22.42 5.48
N ALA A 33 11.40 -22.90 4.48
CA ALA A 33 10.16 -22.27 4.02
C ALA A 33 9.09 -22.21 5.12
N ARG A 34 8.95 -23.28 5.91
CA ARG A 34 8.09 -23.28 7.11
C ARG A 34 8.42 -22.11 8.05
N ASN A 35 9.70 -21.91 8.35
CA ASN A 35 10.16 -20.82 9.21
C ASN A 35 9.89 -19.44 8.59
N VAL A 36 10.06 -19.29 7.27
CA VAL A 36 9.68 -18.05 6.57
C VAL A 36 8.18 -17.78 6.72
N ILE A 37 7.33 -18.78 6.48
CA ILE A 37 5.87 -18.65 6.62
C ILE A 37 5.52 -18.20 8.04
N ARG A 38 6.12 -18.83 9.06
CA ARG A 38 5.77 -18.56 10.46
C ARG A 38 6.25 -17.20 10.95
N TYR A 39 7.45 -16.79 10.58
CA TYR A 39 8.13 -15.66 11.23
C TYR A 39 8.34 -14.44 10.34
N ARG A 40 8.19 -14.57 9.01
CA ARG A 40 8.50 -13.49 8.05
C ARG A 40 7.29 -13.00 7.26
N LEU A 41 6.25 -13.83 7.12
CA LEU A 41 4.98 -13.40 6.51
C LEU A 41 4.16 -12.59 7.51
N THR A 42 4.43 -11.29 7.52
CA THR A 42 3.87 -10.32 8.49
C THR A 42 2.82 -9.39 7.87
N GLY A 43 2.38 -9.69 6.64
CA GLY A 43 1.43 -8.90 5.87
C GLY A 43 2.00 -7.62 5.24
N PRO A 44 1.16 -6.91 4.46
CA PRO A 44 1.55 -5.71 3.75
C PRO A 44 2.02 -4.59 4.70
N ARG A 45 3.15 -3.97 4.37
CA ARG A 45 3.68 -2.76 5.01
C ARG A 45 4.06 -1.72 3.94
N SER A 46 4.44 -0.52 4.37
CA SER A 46 4.99 0.52 3.48
C SER A 46 6.22 0.04 2.68
N SER A 47 6.98 -0.92 3.20
CA SER A 47 8.11 -1.54 2.51
C SER A 47 7.73 -2.69 1.56
N GLY A 48 6.43 -2.96 1.37
CA GLY A 48 5.90 -4.08 0.58
C GLY A 48 5.31 -5.21 1.42
N ALA A 49 4.74 -6.20 0.72
CA ALA A 49 4.10 -7.37 1.32
C ALA A 49 5.01 -8.60 1.19
N PRO A 50 5.52 -9.16 2.30
CA PRO A 50 6.31 -10.37 2.27
C PRO A 50 5.46 -11.56 1.84
N CYS A 51 6.03 -12.44 1.02
CA CYS A 51 5.43 -13.68 0.56
C CYS A 51 6.49 -14.76 0.39
N LEU A 52 6.10 -16.02 0.56
CA LEU A 52 6.90 -17.14 0.10
C LEU A 52 6.41 -17.52 -1.30
N PHE A 53 7.32 -17.47 -2.26
CA PHE A 53 7.08 -17.89 -3.63
C PHE A 53 7.70 -19.26 -3.85
N VAL A 54 6.88 -20.20 -4.31
CA VAL A 54 7.30 -21.55 -4.67
C VAL A 54 7.11 -21.69 -6.17
N LEU A 55 8.16 -22.04 -6.89
CA LEU A 55 8.14 -22.14 -8.35
C LEU A 55 8.78 -23.44 -8.82
N GLY A 56 8.01 -24.25 -9.54
CA GLY A 56 8.52 -25.37 -10.32
C GLY A 56 9.04 -24.88 -11.66
N THR A 57 10.27 -25.24 -11.98
CA THR A 57 10.93 -24.96 -13.27
C THR A 57 11.44 -26.27 -13.87
N LYS A 58 11.96 -26.21 -15.10
CA LYS A 58 12.62 -27.38 -15.72
C LYS A 58 13.86 -27.82 -14.95
N ASP A 59 14.52 -26.89 -14.26
CA ASP A 59 15.75 -27.12 -13.50
C ASP A 59 15.49 -27.50 -12.03
N GLY A 60 14.21 -27.72 -11.69
CA GLY A 60 13.78 -28.08 -10.35
C GLY A 60 12.96 -26.99 -9.68
N ARG A 61 12.87 -27.09 -8.35
CA ARG A 61 11.94 -26.31 -7.55
C ARG A 61 12.65 -25.27 -6.72
N TYR A 62 12.14 -24.04 -6.76
CA TYR A 62 12.62 -22.90 -5.98
C TYR A 62 11.64 -22.52 -4.89
N GLU A 63 12.18 -22.15 -3.73
CA GLU A 63 11.45 -21.57 -2.60
C GLU A 63 12.14 -20.25 -2.25
N GLN A 64 11.47 -19.12 -2.50
CA GLN A 64 12.05 -17.79 -2.34
C GLN A 64 11.18 -16.93 -1.41
N HIS A 65 11.82 -16.29 -0.44
CA HIS A 65 11.18 -15.23 0.33
C HIS A 65 11.29 -13.92 -0.45
N LEU A 66 10.15 -13.45 -0.95
CA LEU A 66 10.05 -12.24 -1.76
C LEU A 66 9.29 -11.15 -1.01
N ILE A 67 9.54 -9.91 -1.40
CA ILE A 67 8.76 -8.75 -0.97
C ILE A 67 8.03 -8.21 -2.19
N ASN A 68 6.71 -8.35 -2.21
CA ASN A 68 5.86 -7.79 -3.25
C ASN A 68 5.69 -6.29 -3.00
N THR A 69 6.32 -5.46 -3.83
CA THR A 69 6.26 -4.00 -3.75
C THR A 69 5.39 -3.44 -4.86
N LEU A 70 4.46 -2.56 -4.52
CA LEU A 70 3.68 -1.79 -5.49
C LEU A 70 4.34 -0.43 -5.73
N GLY A 71 4.27 0.05 -6.97
CA GLY A 71 4.71 1.40 -7.30
C GLY A 71 3.80 2.46 -6.64
N PRO A 72 4.30 3.68 -6.35
CA PRO A 72 3.49 4.75 -5.75
C PRO A 72 2.19 5.07 -6.50
N ILE A 73 2.21 4.99 -7.84
CA ILE A 73 1.02 5.19 -8.68
C ILE A 73 -0.03 4.09 -8.43
N GLU A 74 0.42 2.85 -8.29
CA GLU A 74 -0.46 1.69 -8.04
C GLU A 74 -1.01 1.73 -6.63
N LEU A 75 -0.18 2.10 -5.64
CA LEU A 75 -0.64 2.32 -4.27
C LEU A 75 -1.78 3.34 -4.24
N TRP A 76 -1.63 4.46 -4.95
CA TRP A 76 -2.71 5.45 -5.08
C TRP A 76 -3.88 4.99 -5.94
N ALA A 77 -3.69 4.07 -6.89
CA ALA A 77 -4.81 3.48 -7.62
C ALA A 77 -5.63 2.51 -6.76
N LEU A 78 -4.99 1.83 -5.81
CA LEU A 78 -5.55 0.77 -4.99
C LEU A 78 -5.90 1.18 -3.55
N SER A 79 -5.56 2.41 -3.13
CA SER A 79 -5.96 2.90 -1.81
C SER A 79 -7.49 2.95 -1.69
N THR A 80 -7.99 2.47 -0.54
CA THR A 80 -9.41 2.34 -0.19
C THR A 80 -9.80 3.14 1.05
N THR A 81 -8.85 3.86 1.69
CA THR A 81 -9.20 4.68 2.85
C THR A 81 -10.08 5.85 2.43
N THR A 82 -11.05 6.22 3.26
CA THR A 82 -12.03 7.28 2.93
C THR A 82 -11.35 8.60 2.56
N ASP A 83 -10.33 8.99 3.32
CA ASP A 83 -9.61 10.25 3.10
C ASP A 83 -8.81 10.22 1.79
N ASP A 84 -8.09 9.12 1.50
CA ASP A 84 -7.34 8.98 0.26
C ASP A 84 -8.28 8.91 -0.96
N VAL A 85 -9.39 8.19 -0.85
CA VAL A 85 -10.43 8.14 -1.89
C VAL A 85 -10.98 9.53 -2.16
N THR A 86 -11.23 10.32 -1.11
CA THR A 86 -11.74 11.69 -1.22
C THR A 86 -10.76 12.61 -1.94
N ILE A 87 -9.49 12.63 -1.51
CA ILE A 87 -8.42 13.40 -2.17
C ILE A 87 -8.30 12.99 -3.63
N ARG A 88 -8.24 11.68 -3.89
CA ARG A 88 -8.07 11.13 -5.24
C ARG A 88 -9.22 11.51 -6.17
N SER A 89 -10.47 11.38 -5.71
CA SER A 89 -11.65 11.76 -6.50
C SER A 89 -11.65 13.25 -6.83
N ARG A 90 -11.40 14.13 -5.84
CA ARG A 90 -11.33 15.58 -6.07
C ARG A 90 -10.23 15.97 -7.08
N LEU A 91 -9.08 15.29 -7.03
CA LEU A 91 -8.01 15.49 -8.00
C LEU A 91 -8.34 14.92 -9.39
N TYR A 92 -9.09 13.82 -9.46
CA TYR A 92 -9.54 13.26 -10.73
C TYR A 92 -10.44 14.24 -11.48
N ASP A 93 -11.36 14.89 -10.77
CA ASP A 93 -12.26 15.88 -11.36
C ASP A 93 -11.52 17.10 -11.91
N ARG A 94 -10.40 17.48 -11.27
CA ARG A 94 -9.63 18.69 -11.63
C ARG A 94 -8.53 18.45 -12.67
N LEU A 95 -7.84 17.30 -12.62
CA LEU A 95 -6.62 17.04 -13.40
C LEU A 95 -6.74 15.83 -14.33
N GLY A 96 -7.79 15.02 -14.18
CA GLY A 96 -7.90 13.70 -14.79
C GLY A 96 -7.08 12.63 -14.06
N ALA A 97 -7.53 11.38 -14.18
CA ALA A 97 -7.05 10.27 -13.34
C ALA A 97 -5.53 10.00 -13.45
N ALA A 98 -4.98 10.05 -14.66
CA ALA A 98 -3.57 9.73 -14.89
C ALA A 98 -2.61 10.80 -14.33
N ARG A 99 -2.98 12.10 -14.42
CA ARG A 99 -2.18 13.19 -13.87
C ARG A 99 -2.30 13.24 -12.36
N ALA A 100 -3.52 13.13 -11.84
CA ALA A 100 -3.78 13.08 -10.41
C ALA A 100 -2.98 11.98 -9.70
N ARG A 101 -2.97 10.74 -10.21
CA ARG A 101 -2.17 9.66 -9.60
C ARG A 101 -0.66 9.92 -9.65
N ARG A 102 -0.14 10.54 -10.71
CA ARG A 102 1.28 10.92 -10.79
C ARG A 102 1.62 12.01 -9.77
N ALA A 103 0.77 13.01 -9.64
CA ALA A 103 0.95 14.07 -8.66
C ALA A 103 0.90 13.53 -7.22
N LEU A 104 -0.11 12.71 -6.92
CA LEU A 104 -0.23 12.02 -5.63
C LEU A 104 0.96 11.10 -5.32
N ALA A 105 1.43 10.34 -6.31
CA ALA A 105 2.62 9.50 -6.17
C ALA A 105 3.88 10.31 -5.88
N ALA A 106 4.01 11.51 -6.46
CA ALA A 106 5.14 12.40 -6.21
C ALA A 106 5.05 13.06 -4.83
N SER A 107 3.86 13.51 -4.42
CA SER A 107 3.64 14.18 -3.13
C SER A 107 3.63 13.19 -1.95
N PHE A 108 3.07 12.00 -2.15
CA PHE A 108 2.90 10.96 -1.13
C PHE A 108 3.29 9.58 -1.69
N PRO A 109 4.59 9.27 -1.79
CA PRO A 109 5.07 8.02 -2.38
C PRO A 109 4.59 6.76 -1.66
N GLY A 110 4.24 6.88 -0.37
CA GLY A 110 3.72 5.78 0.45
C GLY A 110 2.27 5.37 0.14
N GLY A 111 1.58 6.05 -0.78
CA GLY A 111 0.23 5.66 -1.21
C GLY A 111 -0.92 6.16 -0.35
N SER A 112 -0.65 7.03 0.63
CA SER A 112 -1.66 7.61 1.50
C SER A 112 -1.22 8.97 2.02
N ALA A 113 -2.19 9.88 2.18
CA ALA A 113 -2.00 11.18 2.82
C ALA A 113 -2.41 11.18 4.32
N ALA A 114 -2.89 10.06 4.86
CA ALA A 114 -3.47 9.97 6.20
C ALA A 114 -2.56 10.52 7.32
N ALA A 115 -1.25 10.24 7.25
CA ALA A 115 -0.29 10.74 8.23
C ALA A 115 -0.18 12.28 8.21
N GLU A 116 -0.21 12.88 7.02
CA GLU A 116 -0.14 14.33 6.85
C GLU A 116 -1.47 15.00 7.23
N ILE A 117 -2.61 14.40 6.87
CA ILE A 117 -3.93 14.87 7.32
C ILE A 117 -3.97 14.91 8.85
N LYS A 118 -3.60 13.80 9.50
CA LYS A 118 -3.58 13.71 10.96
C LYS A 118 -2.68 14.79 11.59
N ARG A 119 -1.48 15.00 11.02
CA ARG A 119 -0.55 16.04 11.47
C ARG A 119 -1.15 17.44 11.37
N ARG A 120 -1.71 17.81 10.22
CA ARG A 120 -2.28 19.15 9.99
C ARG A 120 -3.53 19.40 10.83
N VAL A 121 -4.40 18.39 10.98
CA VAL A 121 -5.57 18.48 11.86
C VAL A 121 -5.16 18.71 13.31
N PHE A 122 -4.13 18.01 13.79
CA PHE A 122 -3.62 18.21 15.16
C PHE A 122 -3.03 19.62 15.34
N MET A 123 -2.25 20.10 14.37
CA MET A 123 -1.71 21.46 14.40
C MET A 123 -2.80 22.55 14.43
N LYS A 124 -3.89 22.36 13.69
CA LYS A 124 -5.03 23.29 13.71
C LYS A 124 -5.79 23.25 15.04
N ALA A 125 -5.97 22.05 15.60
CA ALA A 125 -6.64 21.85 16.88
C ALA A 125 -5.90 22.58 18.03
N ASP A 126 -4.57 22.46 18.07
CA ASP A 126 -3.72 23.14 19.07
C ASP A 126 -3.77 24.66 18.94
N GLN A 127 -3.94 25.21 17.74
CA GLN A 127 -4.01 26.66 17.51
C GLN A 127 -5.37 27.25 17.89
N SER A 128 -6.44 26.46 17.86
CA SER A 128 -7.81 26.93 18.09
C SER A 128 -8.39 26.55 19.45
N ASP A 129 -7.60 25.99 20.38
CA ASP A 129 -8.07 25.35 21.64
C ASP A 129 -9.24 24.36 21.39
N GLY A 130 -9.26 23.77 20.19
CA GLY A 130 -10.37 22.99 19.67
C GLY A 130 -10.03 21.51 19.65
N LYS A 131 -11.05 20.63 19.62
CA LYS A 131 -10.83 19.20 19.39
C LYS A 131 -10.74 18.91 17.89
N PRO A 132 -9.96 17.89 17.48
CA PRO A 132 -10.00 17.37 16.11
C PRO A 132 -11.45 17.07 15.70
N SER A 133 -11.92 17.72 14.63
CA SER A 133 -13.30 17.58 14.14
C SER A 133 -13.31 17.11 12.69
N SER A 134 -14.43 16.55 12.24
CA SER A 134 -14.63 16.16 10.84
C SER A 134 -14.55 17.37 9.89
N ALA A 135 -14.97 18.55 10.34
CA ALA A 135 -14.84 19.79 9.58
C ALA A 135 -13.37 20.15 9.34
N ALA A 136 -12.52 20.04 10.36
CA ALA A 136 -11.08 20.28 10.24
C ALA A 136 -10.41 19.29 9.28
N VAL A 137 -10.85 18.02 9.28
CA VAL A 137 -10.36 17.01 8.32
C VAL A 137 -10.72 17.42 6.89
N SER A 138 -11.96 17.81 6.62
CA SER A 138 -12.38 18.22 5.27
C SER A 138 -11.61 19.44 4.78
N GLU A 139 -11.42 20.44 5.64
CA GLU A 139 -10.67 21.65 5.32
C GLU A 139 -9.20 21.32 4.97
N VAL A 140 -8.55 20.46 5.75
CA VAL A 140 -7.19 19.99 5.46
C VAL A 140 -7.12 19.21 4.16
N ILE A 141 -8.13 18.39 3.84
CA ILE A 141 -8.21 17.68 2.55
C ILE A 141 -8.32 18.68 1.40
N ASP A 142 -9.15 19.72 1.53
CA ASP A 142 -9.30 20.76 0.51
C ASP A 142 -8.00 21.52 0.27
N GLU A 143 -7.27 21.87 1.34
CA GLU A 143 -5.93 22.47 1.26
C GLU A 143 -4.94 21.59 0.50
N ILE A 144 -4.84 20.30 0.87
CA ILE A 144 -3.93 19.35 0.21
C ILE A 144 -4.26 19.22 -1.28
N VAL A 145 -5.55 19.14 -1.63
CA VAL A 145 -5.99 19.06 -3.03
C VAL A 145 -5.59 20.30 -3.80
N GLN A 146 -5.81 21.50 -3.22
CA GLN A 146 -5.45 22.76 -3.87
C GLN A 146 -3.93 22.89 -4.07
N GLU A 147 -3.13 22.56 -3.05
CA GLU A 147 -1.68 22.56 -3.12
C GLU A 147 -1.15 21.67 -4.25
N ILE A 148 -1.70 20.46 -4.39
CA ILE A 148 -1.29 19.51 -5.44
C ILE A 148 -1.65 20.06 -6.83
N VAL A 149 -2.85 20.63 -7.00
CA VAL A 149 -3.26 21.23 -8.28
C VAL A 149 -2.32 22.37 -8.65
N ASP A 150 -2.02 23.26 -7.70
CA ASP A 150 -1.12 24.40 -7.93
C ASP A 150 0.30 23.95 -8.30
N LEU A 151 0.81 22.89 -7.64
CA LEU A 151 2.12 22.31 -7.97
C LEU A 151 2.15 21.74 -9.39
N VAL A 152 1.10 21.04 -9.81
CA VAL A 152 1.00 20.49 -11.17
C VAL A 152 0.99 21.61 -12.20
N LEU A 153 0.13 22.61 -12.02
CA LEU A 153 0.02 23.74 -12.94
C LEU A 153 1.31 24.56 -13.03
N LYS A 154 1.99 24.79 -11.89
CA LYS A 154 3.31 25.47 -11.87
C LYS A 154 4.40 24.68 -12.59
N THR A 155 4.36 23.36 -12.51
CA THR A 155 5.34 22.50 -13.19
C THR A 155 5.13 22.54 -14.70
N GLU A 156 3.88 22.55 -15.15
CA GLU A 156 3.53 22.67 -16.58
C GLU A 156 3.91 24.05 -17.15
N ALA A 157 3.75 25.13 -16.39
CA ALA A 157 4.13 26.48 -16.83
C ALA A 157 5.66 26.70 -16.99
N LYS A 158 6.49 25.78 -16.48
CA LYS A 158 7.95 25.84 -16.56
C LYS A 158 8.54 24.95 -17.66
N MET A 159 7.73 24.12 -18.32
CA MET A 159 8.12 23.33 -19.50
C MET A 159 7.78 24.08 -20.78
#